data_AF-A0A381KLQ7-F1
#
_entry.id   AF-A0A381KLQ7-F1
#
_cell.length_a   1.000
_cell.length_b   1.000
_cell.length_c   1.000
_cell.angle_alpha   90.00
_cell.angle_beta   90.00
_cell.angle_gamma   90.00
#
_symmetry.space_group_name_H-M   'P 1'
#
loop_
_entity.id
_entity.type
_entity.pdbx_description
1 polymer ?
#
loop_
_entity_poly.entity_id
_entity_poly.type
_entity_poly.pdbx_seq_one_letter_code
_entity_poly.pdbx_strand_id
1 'polypeptide(L)'
;MTLEQQKSFIKAIDGHKLEVLFLLALGTGLRLGELLGLKWFDIDFKKSNLTVKRTLQRTYFIDKTGNRELKVLEQGQRHQILTELYLFQKMF
;
A
#
# COMPACT_ATOMS: atom_id res chain seq x y z
N MET A 1 -11.85 8.23 16.21
CA MET A 1 -12.37 9.45 15.57
C MET A 1 -13.87 9.48 15.79
N THR A 2 -14.42 10.56 16.32
CA THR A 2 -15.88 10.73 16.44
C THR A 2 -16.48 11.12 15.09
N LEU A 3 -17.80 10.98 14.93
CA LEU A 3 -18.49 11.40 13.69
C LEU A 3 -18.30 12.89 13.40
N GLU A 4 -18.24 13.73 14.43
CA GLU A 4 -17.99 15.16 14.29
C GLU A 4 -16.57 15.46 13.81
N GLN A 5 -15.58 14.76 14.38
CA GLN A 5 -14.19 14.86 13.93
C GLN A 5 -14.04 14.41 12.47
N GLN A 6 -14.74 13.35 12.06
CA GLN A 6 -14.75 12.89 10.67
C GLN A 6 -15.31 13.94 9.73
N LYS A 7 -16.47 14.51 10.04
CA LYS A 7 -17.11 15.55 9.22
C LYS A 7 -16.23 16.79 9.11
N SER A 8 -15.62 17.21 10.22
CA SER A 8 -14.69 18.33 10.25
C SER A 8 -13.46 18.07 9.38
N PHE A 9 -12.89 16.87 9.46
CA PHE A 9 -11.75 16.47 8.65
C PHE A 9 -12.09 16.43 7.16
N ILE A 10 -13.23 15.83 6.78
CA ILE A 10 -13.69 15.79 5.37
C ILE A 10 -13.85 17.21 4.82
N LYS A 11 -14.44 18.13 5.60
CA LYS A 11 -14.56 19.54 5.20
C LYS A 11 -13.20 20.22 5.05
N ALA A 12 -12.22 19.86 5.88
CA ALA A 12 -10.88 20.46 5.82
C ALA A 12 -10.04 20.00 4.63
N ILE A 13 -10.37 18.86 4.02
CA ILE A 13 -9.65 18.32 2.85
C ILE A 13 -10.34 18.62 1.51
N ASP A 14 -11.49 19.29 1.52
CA ASP A 14 -12.23 19.68 0.31
C ASP A 14 -11.36 20.56 -0.61
N GLY A 15 -11.17 20.11 -1.86
CA GLY A 15 -10.29 20.77 -2.84
C GLY A 15 -8.79 20.54 -2.60
N HIS A 16 -8.40 19.77 -1.59
CA HIS A 16 -7.00 19.43 -1.35
C HIS A 16 -6.50 18.41 -2.38
N LYS A 17 -5.26 18.55 -2.85
CA LYS A 17 -4.67 17.65 -3.86
C LYS A 17 -4.68 16.15 -3.50
N LEU A 18 -4.76 15.83 -2.21
CA LEU A 18 -4.82 14.45 -1.67
C LEU A 18 -6.20 14.06 -1.14
N GLU A 19 -7.24 14.85 -1.42
CA GLU A 19 -8.60 14.60 -0.94
C GLU A 19 -9.04 13.15 -1.19
N VAL A 20 -8.93 12.69 -2.44
CA VAL A 20 -9.29 11.31 -2.83
C VAL A 20 -8.52 10.27 -2.02
N LEU A 21 -7.23 10.50 -1.75
CA LEU A 21 -6.40 9.57 -0.97
C LEU A 21 -6.90 9.46 0.48
N PHE A 22 -7.27 10.58 1.09
CA PHE A 22 -7.84 10.61 2.44
C PHE A 22 -9.24 10.01 2.50
N LEU A 23 -10.09 10.30 1.51
CA LEU A 23 -11.44 9.74 1.42
C LEU A 23 -11.38 8.21 1.25
N LEU A 24 -10.47 7.70 0.42
CA LEU A 24 -10.25 6.25 0.30
C LEU A 24 -9.77 5.66 1.63
N ALA A 25 -8.76 6.26 2.28
CA ALA A 25 -8.28 5.78 3.59
C ALA A 25 -9.42 5.69 4.62
N LEU A 26 -10.29 6.70 4.67
CA LEU A 26 -11.44 6.75 5.57
C LEU A 26 -12.53 5.74 5.19
N GLY A 27 -12.82 5.60 3.90
CA GLY A 27 -13.92 4.76 3.40
C GLY A 27 -13.59 3.27 3.38
N THR A 28 -12.32 2.91 3.17
CA THR A 28 -11.90 1.52 2.97
C THR A 28 -10.96 1.00 4.06
N GLY A 29 -10.45 1.86 4.94
CA GLY A 29 -9.55 1.46 6.03
C GLY A 29 -8.15 1.02 5.59
N LEU A 30 -7.75 1.33 4.36
CA LEU A 30 -6.44 0.95 3.83
C LEU A 30 -5.30 1.71 4.51
N ARG A 31 -4.17 1.02 4.68
CA ARG A 31 -2.93 1.62 5.18
C ARG A 31 -2.29 2.47 4.08
N LEU A 32 -1.51 3.48 4.49
CA LEU A 32 -0.83 4.39 3.55
C LEU A 32 -0.03 3.65 2.48
N GLY A 33 0.72 2.61 2.84
CA GLY A 33 1.50 1.84 1.85
C GLY A 33 0.64 1.10 0.83
N GLU A 34 -0.56 0.64 1.22
CA GLU A 34 -1.52 -0.04 0.34
C GLU A 34 -2.16 0.96 -0.62
N LEU A 35 -2.53 2.15 -0.13
CA LEU A 35 -3.03 3.25 -0.96
C LEU A 35 -1.99 3.69 -2.00
N LEU A 36 -0.73 3.84 -1.56
CA LEU A 36 0.37 4.22 -2.44
C LEU A 36 0.73 3.10 -3.44
N GLY A 37 0.46 1.83 -3.11
CA GLY A 37 0.66 0.68 -3.98
C GLY A 37 -0.49 0.37 -4.93
N LEU A 38 -1.63 1.04 -4.80
CA LEU A 38 -2.80 0.80 -5.63
C LEU A 38 -2.54 1.24 -7.07
N LYS A 39 -2.85 0.37 -8.04
CA LYS A 39 -2.75 0.67 -9.47
C LYS A 39 -4.14 0.72 -10.09
N TRP A 40 -4.32 1.45 -11.20
CA TRP A 40 -5.64 1.60 -11.84
C TRP A 40 -6.33 0.28 -12.18
N PHE A 41 -5.57 -0.74 -12.59
CA PHE A 41 -6.09 -2.07 -12.91
C PHE A 41 -6.52 -2.89 -11.68
N ASP A 42 -6.29 -2.39 -10.47
CA ASP A 42 -6.75 -3.02 -9.24
C ASP A 42 -8.15 -2.53 -8.82
N ILE A 43 -8.73 -1.56 -9.55
CA ILE A 43 -10.04 -0.94 -9.24
C ILE A 43 -11.07 -1.40 -10.28
N ASP A 44 -12.14 -2.03 -9.80
CA ASP A 44 -13.33 -2.34 -10.59
C ASP A 44 -14.44 -1.34 -10.22
N PHE A 45 -14.55 -0.28 -11.01
CA PHE A 45 -15.58 0.76 -10.83
C PHE A 45 -17.01 0.25 -11.10
N LYS A 46 -17.20 -0.83 -11.86
CA LYS A 46 -18.54 -1.39 -12.10
C LYS A 46 -19.05 -2.15 -10.89
N LYS A 47 -18.16 -2.83 -10.17
CA LYS A 47 -18.47 -3.60 -8.97
C LYS A 47 -18.20 -2.83 -7.67
N SER A 48 -17.76 -1.57 -7.77
CA SER A 48 -17.36 -0.74 -6.62
C SER A 48 -16.34 -1.43 -5.69
N ASN A 49 -15.42 -2.19 -6.29
CA ASN A 49 -14.44 -2.98 -5.56
C ASN A 49 -13.02 -2.55 -5.94
N LEU A 50 -12.10 -2.67 -4.99
CA LEU A 50 -10.67 -2.56 -5.25
C LEU A 50 -9.94 -3.76 -4.64
N THR A 51 -8.83 -4.17 -5.24
CA THR A 51 -8.01 -5.29 -4.76
C THR A 51 -6.62 -4.81 -4.36
N VAL A 52 -6.27 -4.92 -3.08
CA VAL A 52 -4.91 -4.60 -2.62
C VAL A 52 -3.96 -5.75 -2.98
N LYS A 53 -3.05 -5.53 -3.93
CA LYS A 53 -2.07 -6.56 -4.34
C LYS A 53 -0.66 -6.30 -3.82
N ARG A 54 -0.38 -5.08 -3.36
CA ARG A 54 0.96 -4.62 -3.04
C ARG A 54 0.92 -3.43 -2.07
N THR A 55 2.04 -3.24 -1.39
CA THR A 55 2.27 -2.16 -0.45
C THR A 55 3.58 -1.48 -0.80
N LEU A 56 3.58 -0.15 -0.94
CA LEU A 56 4.81 0.64 -1.01
C LEU A 56 5.31 0.95 0.40
N GLN A 57 6.58 0.62 0.65
CA GLN A 57 7.25 0.91 1.92
C GLN A 57 8.55 1.67 1.66
N ARG A 58 8.82 2.67 2.51
CA ARG A 58 10.11 3.37 2.53
C ARG A 58 10.91 2.85 3.71
N THR A 59 12.08 2.28 3.45
CA THR A 59 12.93 1.67 4.49
C THR A 59 14.40 1.97 4.25
N TYR A 60 15.19 1.91 5.32
CA TYR A 60 16.64 2.03 5.25
C TYR A 60 17.25 0.64 5.06
N PHE A 61 18.08 0.51 4.03
CA PHE A 61 18.97 -0.63 3.88
C PHE A 61 20.30 -0.28 4.52
N ILE A 62 20.75 -1.13 5.43
CA ILE A 62 22.04 -1.00 6.08
C ILE A 62 22.95 -2.03 5.43
N ASP A 63 24.02 -1.56 4.80
CA ASP A 63 25.05 -2.46 4.26
C ASP A 63 25.95 -3.01 5.38
N LYS A 64 26.84 -3.96 5.04
CA LYS A 64 27.77 -4.57 6.00
C LYS A 64 28.77 -3.58 6.61
N THR A 65 28.92 -2.40 6.00
CA THR A 65 29.83 -1.33 6.44
C THR A 65 29.11 -0.26 7.27
N GLY A 66 27.79 -0.38 7.47
CA GLY A 66 26.98 0.54 8.28
C GLY A 66 26.40 1.73 7.51
N ASN A 67 26.59 1.82 6.19
CA ASN A 67 25.98 2.89 5.40
C ASN A 67 24.48 2.65 5.27
N ARG A 68 23.70 3.73 5.38
CA ARG A 68 22.23 3.70 5.28
C ARG A 68 21.79 4.25 3.93
N GLU A 69 21.16 3.41 3.13
CA GLU A 69 20.55 3.80 1.87
C GLU A 69 19.03 3.77 1.99
N LEU A 70 18.37 4.89 1.72
CA LEU A 70 16.91 4.97 1.70
C LEU A 70 16.39 4.34 0.41
N LYS A 71 15.55 3.31 0.53
CA LYS A 71 14.90 2.67 -0.63
C LYS A 71 13.40 2.64 -0.48
N VAL A 72 12.71 2.80 -1.61
CA VAL A 72 11.28 2.53 -1.73
C VAL A 72 11.13 1.12 -2.28
N LEU A 73 10.44 0.27 -1.55
CA LEU A 73 10.16 -1.10 -1.90
C LEU A 73 8.69 -1.26 -2.25
N GLU A 74 8.41 -1.93 -3.38
CA GLU A 74 7.10 -2.49 -3.67
C GLU A 74 7.07 -3.92 -3.14
N GLN A 75 6.34 -4.14 -2.06
CA GLN A 75 6.10 -5.47 -1.51
C GLN A 75 4.76 -5.97 -2.02
N GLY A 76 4.79 -6.90 -2.99
CA GLY A 76 3.60 -7.66 -3.34
C GLY A 76 3.15 -8.53 -2.16
N GLN A 77 1.84 -8.76 -2.02
CA GLN A 77 1.36 -9.81 -1.12
C GLN A 77 1.98 -11.14 -1.59
N ARG A 78 2.92 -11.67 -0.81
CA ARG A 78 3.59 -12.95 -1.11
C ARG A 78 2.53 -14.05 -1.13
N HIS A 79 2.26 -14.62 -2.30
CA HIS A 79 1.95 -16.05 -2.34
C HIS A 79 3.25 -16.75 -1.96
N GLN A 80 3.38 -17.14 -0.69
CA GLN A 80 4.61 -17.64 -0.09
C GLN A 80 5.07 -19.01 -0.63
N ILE A 81 4.54 -19.49 -1.75
CA ILE A 81 4.70 -20.89 -2.21
C ILE A 81 5.66 -21.04 -3.41
N LEU A 82 5.84 -20.03 -4.27
CA LEU A 82 6.62 -20.25 -5.51
C LEU A 82 8.14 -20.18 -5.33
N THR A 83 8.66 -19.49 -4.31
CA THR A 83 10.11 -19.39 -4.11
C THR A 83 10.70 -20.67 -3.50
N GLU A 84 9.97 -21.31 -2.58
CA GLU A 84 10.39 -22.59 -2.01
C GLU A 84 10.34 -23.69 -3.06
N LEU A 85 9.33 -23.72 -3.94
CA LEU A 85 9.24 -24.72 -5.01
C LEU A 85 10.40 -24.59 -6.02
N TYR A 86 10.79 -23.36 -6.38
CA TYR A 86 11.88 -23.12 -7.34
C TYR A 86 13.27 -23.41 -6.75
N LEU A 87 13.45 -23.24 -5.44
CA LEU A 87 14.67 -23.63 -4.73
C LEU A 87 14.72 -25.15 -4.49
N PHE A 88 13.58 -25.78 -4.20
CA PHE A 88 13.47 -27.23 -4.03
C PHE A 88 13.74 -27.98 -5.34
N GLN A 89 13.26 -27.46 -6.48
CA GLN A 89 13.55 -28.01 -7.82
C GLN A 89 14.99 -27.79 -8.32
N LYS A 90 15.79 -26.96 -7.64
CA LYS A 90 17.23 -26.78 -7.96
C LYS A 90 18.15 -27.53 -6.99
N MET A 91 17.62 -28.09 -5.91
CA MET A 91 18.37 -28.91 -4.94
C MET A 91 18.24 -30.42 -5.17
N PHE A 92 17.47 -30.85 -6.18
CA PHE A 92 17.37 -32.22 -6.69
C PHE A 92 17.39 -32.19 -8.23
#